data_AF-A0A1V4ASK0-F1
#
_entry.id   AF-A0A1V4ASK0-F1
#
_cell.length_a   1.000
_cell.length_b   1.000
_cell.length_c   1.000
_cell.angle_alpha   90.00
_cell.angle_beta   90.00
_cell.angle_gamma   90.00
#
_symmetry.space_group_name_H-M   'P 1'
#
loop_
_entity.id
_entity.type
_entity.pdbx_description
1 polymer ?
#
loop_
_entity_poly.entity_id
_entity_poly.type
_entity_poly.pdbx_seq_one_letter_code
_entity_poly.pdbx_strand_id
1 'polypeptide(L)' 'MSFLKNEGETYRIVGVIGSFGFTTAGAIAGGYFIGTYLDKKLNTYPWLMLVFMMLGIVASFIEFFKVVKKLLGEQKKKP' A
#
# COMPACT_ATOMS: atom_id res chain seq x y z
N MET A 1 -27.25 -10.76 -1.58
CA MET A 1 -25.78 -10.84 -1.67
C MET A 1 -25.41 -11.07 -3.15
N SER A 2 -25.32 -10.03 -3.97
CA SER A 2 -25.27 -10.13 -5.44
C SER A 2 -23.91 -9.73 -6.04
N PHE A 3 -22.80 -10.22 -5.46
CA PHE A 3 -21.45 -9.77 -5.80
C PHE A 3 -20.66 -10.67 -6.75
N LEU A 4 -21.23 -11.76 -7.26
CA LEU A 4 -20.57 -12.60 -8.27
C LEU A 4 -20.83 -12.08 -9.69
N LYS A 5 -20.40 -10.85 -9.99
CA LYS A 5 -20.50 -10.27 -11.34
C LYS A 5 -19.12 -10.25 -11.99
N ASN A 6 -18.92 -11.17 -12.94
CA ASN A 6 -17.76 -11.37 -13.84
C ASN A 6 -16.46 -11.90 -13.22
N GLU A 7 -16.05 -13.11 -13.64
CA GLU A 7 -14.77 -13.75 -13.30
C GLU A 7 -13.58 -12.81 -13.59
N GLY A 8 -13.61 -12.08 -14.71
CA GLY A 8 -12.56 -11.13 -15.09
C GLY A 8 -12.38 -9.94 -14.14
N GLU A 9 -13.45 -9.48 -13.47
CA GLU A 9 -13.35 -8.43 -12.44
C GLU A 9 -12.72 -8.99 -11.16
N THR A 10 -13.10 -10.22 -10.77
CA THR A 10 -12.53 -10.90 -9.60
C THR A 10 -11.02 -11.09 -9.75
N TYR A 11 -10.54 -11.54 -10.92
CA TYR A 11 -9.09 -11.66 -11.17
C TYR A 11 -8.36 -10.31 -11.11
N ARG A 12 -8.96 -9.23 -11.61
CA ARG A 12 -8.39 -7.87 -11.50
C ARG A 12 -8.33 -7.39 -10.05
N ILE A 13 -9.39 -7.61 -9.27
CA ILE A 13 -9.43 -7.23 -7.85
C ILE A 13 -8.39 -8.00 -7.06
N VAL A 14 -8.25 -9.31 -7.29
CA VAL A 14 -7.22 -10.14 -6.65
C VAL A 14 -5.81 -9.65 -7.01
N GLY A 15 -5.53 -9.34 -8.28
CA GLY A 15 -4.25 -8.77 -8.70
C GLY A 15 -3.94 -7.42 -8.06
N VAL A 16 -4.95 -6.56 -7.90
CA VAL A 16 -4.81 -5.26 -7.23
C VAL A 16 -4.52 -5.43 -5.74
N ILE A 17 -5.23 -6.32 -5.05
CA ILE A 17 -5.00 -6.59 -3.62
C ILE A 17 -3.61 -7.20 -3.40
N GLY A 18 -3.20 -8.15 -4.24
CA GLY A 18 -1.88 -8.79 -4.16
C GLY A 18 -0.73 -7.80 -4.38
N SER A 19 -0.82 -6.97 -5.43
CA SER A 19 0.19 -5.94 -5.70
C SER A 19 0.25 -4.86 -4.62
N PHE A 20 -0.90 -4.49 -4.04
CA PHE A 20 -0.96 -3.61 -2.88
C PHE A 20 -0.21 -4.22 -1.67
N GLY A 21 -0.53 -5.45 -1.28
CA GLY A 21 0.12 -6.13 -0.16
C GLY A 21 1.63 -6.25 -0.35
N PHE A 22 2.09 -6.60 -1.55
CA PHE A 22 3.52 -6.68 -1.87
C PHE A 22 4.22 -5.31 -1.77
N THR A 23 3.59 -4.27 -2.33
CA THR A 23 4.13 -2.89 -2.29
C THR A 23 4.21 -2.38 -0.86
N THR A 24 3.17 -2.64 -0.05
CA THR A 24 3.14 -2.26 1.37
C THR A 24 4.19 -2.98 2.19
N ALA A 25 4.36 -4.29 1.99
CA ALA A 25 5.42 -5.05 2.65
C ALA A 25 6.81 -4.51 2.28
N GLY A 26 7.03 -4.18 1.01
CA GLY A 26 8.27 -3.55 0.53
C GLY A 26 8.51 -2.17 1.15
N ALA A 27 7.48 -1.33 1.25
CA ALA A 27 7.58 -0.01 1.86
C ALA A 27 7.91 -0.09 3.36
N ILE A 28 7.27 -1.00 4.10
CA ILE A 28 7.54 -1.23 5.53
C ILE A 28 8.95 -1.78 5.73
N ALA A 29 9.36 -2.77 4.93
CA ALA A 29 10.70 -3.33 5.00
C ALA A 29 11.76 -2.25 4.69
N GLY A 30 11.56 -1.45 3.64
CA GLY A 30 12.43 -0.34 3.29
C GLY A 30 12.53 0.71 4.41
N GLY A 31 11.39 1.13 4.97
CA GLY A 31 11.33 2.06 6.09
C GLY A 31 12.02 1.53 7.35
N TYR A 32 11.88 0.23 7.64
CA TYR A 32 12.55 -0.43 8.75
C TYR A 32 14.07 -0.46 8.56
N PHE A 33 14.56 -0.89 7.39
CA PHE A 33 16.00 -0.95 7.11
C PHE A 33 16.64 0.43 7.10
N ILE A 34 16.03 1.41 6.43
CA ILE A 34 16.53 2.78 6.38
C ILE A 34 16.44 3.44 7.76
N GLY A 35 15.30 3.30 8.44
CA GLY A 35 15.07 3.88 9.77
C GLY A 35 16.02 3.34 10.83
N THR A 36 16.25 2.03 10.87
CA THR A 36 17.21 1.41 11.81
C THR A 36 18.65 1.77 11.49
N TYR A 37 19.03 1.89 10.22
CA TYR A 37 20.36 2.36 9.83
C TYR A 37 20.62 3.81 10.27
N LEU A 38 19.63 4.69 10.06
CA LEU A 38 19.70 6.09 10.48
C LEU A 38 19.68 6.24 12.01
N ASP A 39 18.81 5.51 12.72
CA ASP A 39 18.74 5.54 14.19
C ASP A 39 20.06 5.10 14.83
N LYS A 40 20.73 4.10 14.26
CA LYS A 40 22.07 3.67 14.72
C LYS A 40 23.13 4.74 14.51
N LYS A 41 23.06 5.49 13.41
CA LYS A 41 24.01 6.56 13.10
C LYS A 41 23.79 7.80 13.96
N LEU A 42 22.54 8.07 14.33
CA LEU A 42 22.14 9.27 15.08
C LEU A 42 21.94 9.04 16.59
N ASN A 43 22.08 7.79 17.08
CA ASN A 43 21.80 7.39 18.47
C ASN A 43 20.36 7.70 18.95
N THR A 44 19.43 7.96 18.03
CA THR A 44 18.02 8.30 18.32
C THR A 44 17.10 7.09 18.40
N TYR A 45 17.67 5.87 18.49
CA TYR A 45 16.89 4.63 18.48
C TYR A 45 15.78 4.66 19.55
N PRO A 46 14.49 4.45 19.21
CA PRO A 46 13.92 4.00 17.93
C PRO A 46 13.03 5.04 17.22
N TRP A 47 13.35 6.34 17.30
CA TRP A 47 12.47 7.41 16.81
C TRP A 47 12.39 7.50 15.29
N LEU A 48 13.51 7.44 14.56
CA LEU A 48 13.47 7.52 13.09
C LEU A 48 12.82 6.28 12.50
N MET A 49 13.05 5.10 13.07
CA MET A 49 12.37 3.87 12.66
C MET A 49 10.84 4.02 12.76
N LEU A 50 10.34 4.58 13.86
CA LEU A 50 8.90 4.83 14.05
C LEU A 50 8.35 5.80 13.00
N VAL A 51 9.05 6.90 12.75
CA VAL A 51 8.63 7.89 11.73
C VAL A 51 8.61 7.26 10.34
N PHE A 52 9.66 6.53 9.95
CA PHE A 52 9.71 5.87 8.64
C PHE A 52 8.67 4.77 8.49
N MET A 53 8.37 4.01 9.54
CA MET A 53 7.27 3.05 9.53
C MET A 53 5.93 3.75 9.34
N MET A 54 5.66 4.82 10.11
CA MET A 54 4.42 5.58 9.99
C MET A 54 4.26 6.17 8.59
N LEU A 55 5.33 6.73 8.02
CA LEU A 55 5.34 7.22 6.65
C LEU A 55 5.09 6.10 5.64
N GLY A 56 5.70 4.93 5.81
CA GLY A 56 5.48 3.77 4.92
C GLY A 56 4.05 3.25 4.94
N ILE A 57 3.42 3.24 6.12
CA ILE A 57 2.01 2.89 6.30
C ILE A 57 1.14 3.93 5.58
N VAL A 58 1.32 5.22 5.88
CA VAL A 58 0.54 6.31 5.28
C VAL A 58 0.68 6.32 3.76
N ALA A 59 1.90 6.18 3.23
CA ALA A 59 2.16 6.12 1.80
C ALA A 59 1.44 4.95 1.12
N SER A 60 1.43 3.77 1.75
CA SER A 60 0.67 2.62 1.26
C SER A 60 -0.81 2.92 1.18
N PHE A 61 -1.41 3.47 2.25
CA PHE A 61 -2.83 3.81 2.25
C PHE A 61 -3.19 4.84 1.18
N ILE A 62 -2.36 5.86 0.95
CA ILE A 62 -2.59 6.87 -0.09
C ILE A 62 -2.68 6.20 -1.47
N GLU A 63 -1.74 5.30 -1.79
CA GLU A 63 -1.74 4.60 -3.07
C GLU A 63 -2.95 3.66 -3.19
N PHE A 64 -3.33 2.99 -2.11
CA PHE A 64 -4.53 2.16 -2.07
C PHE A 64 -5.79 2.95 -2.38
N PHE A 65 -6.02 4.08 -1.71
CA PHE A 65 -7.20 4.93 -1.96
C PHE A 65 -7.22 5.47 -3.38
N LYS A 66 -6.06 5.80 -3.95
CA LYS A 66 -5.94 6.26 -5.35
C LYS A 66 -6.33 5.16 -6.32
N VAL A 67 -5.87 3.92 -6.11
CA VAL A 67 -6.23 2.76 -6.94
C VAL A 67 -7.72 2.45 -6.82
N VAL A 68 -8.25 2.39 -5.59
CA VAL A 68 -9.68 2.15 -5.34
C VAL A 68 -10.55 3.21 -6.00
N LYS A 69 -10.19 4.49 -5.88
CA LYS A 69 -10.92 5.60 -6.52
C LYS A 69 -10.86 5.50 -8.05
N LYS A 70 -9.74 5.05 -8.62
CA LYS A 70 -9.61 4.81 -10.06
C LYS A 70 -10.50 3.66 -10.53
N LEU A 71 -10.55 2.56 -9.79
CA LEU A 71 -11.41 1.41 -10.08
C LEU A 71 -12.91 1.79 -10.02
N LEU A 72 -13.29 2.53 -8.98
CA LEU A 72 -14.66 3.06 -8.82
C LEU A 72 -15.03 4.07 -9.92
N GLY A 73 -14.07 4.91 -10.34
CA GLY A 73 -14.25 5.91 -11.39
C GLY A 73 -14.33 5.33 -12.81
N GLU A 74 -13.57 4.27 -13.10
CA GLU A 74 -13.60 3.58 -14.41
C GLU A 74 -14.93 2.87 -14.67
N GLN A 75 -15.60 2.36 -13.63
CA GLN A 75 -16.92 1.72 -13.76
C GLN A 75 -18.01 2.69 -14.27
N LYS A 76 -17.83 4.01 -14.13
CA LYS A 76 -18.79 5.02 -14.61
C LYS A 76 -18.65 5.38 -16.09
N LYS A 77 -17.60 4.88 -16.78
CA LYS A 77 -17.21 5.34 -18.11
C LYS A 77 -17.19 4.23 -19.17
N LYS A 78 -17.96 3.16 -18.95
CA LYS A 78 -18.19 2.12 -19.95
C LYS A 78 -19.58 2.33 -20.58
N PRO A 79 -19.69 2.86 -21.81
CA PRO A 79 -20.93 2.89 -22.57
C PRO A 79 -21.40 1.48 -22.94
#